data_AF-A0A523RV94-F1
#
_entry.id   AF-A0A523RV94-F1
#
_cell.length_a   1.000
_cell.length_b   1.000
_cell.length_c   1.000
_cell.angle_alpha   90.00
_cell.angle_beta   90.00
_cell.angle_gamma   90.00
#
_symmetry.space_group_name_H-M   'P 1'
#
loop_
_entity.id
_entity.type
_entity.pdbx_description
1 polymer ?
#
loop_
_entity_poly.entity_id
_entity_poly.type
_entity_poly.pdbx_seq_one_letter_code
_entity_poly.pdbx_strand_id
1 'polypeptide(L)'
;MQNILNIITQKLSDIDINSIIGYIVALLAVMIAVVGWLVQYKLNIKANERNFINSIKNQARIEIIKNFKSKEEWLSDVSFIEHQCSMFIYGISSYQNFLKSINNIAISKANNSEWIYILEGYEILFPKITEIRKKMVTIGIETNELFYNFVSRASNIARDTEIQKAFLNDIFKRYKFSSIFLDFQMLMNDLKIYIQNETIGTIVNSKAELRIPKDKSLPYLEIFGDKIIIKNYNKYIDRIDTLQEFLKLY
;
A
#
# COMPACT_ATOMS: atom_id res chain seq x y z
N MET A 1 56.49 73.55 10.32
CA MET A 1 55.48 72.64 10.90
C MET A 1 54.05 73.00 10.46
N GLN A 2 53.66 74.29 10.41
CA GLN A 2 52.32 74.74 9.95
C GLN A 2 51.95 74.38 8.49
N ASN A 3 52.90 74.40 7.54
CA ASN A 3 52.61 74.03 6.15
C ASN A 3 52.27 72.54 5.97
N ILE A 4 52.90 71.65 6.74
CA ILE A 4 52.60 70.21 6.69
C ILE A 4 51.22 69.95 7.29
N LEU A 5 50.87 70.65 8.38
CA LEU A 5 49.56 70.55 9.00
C LEU A 5 48.45 70.96 8.02
N ASN A 6 48.59 72.11 7.36
CA ASN A 6 47.60 72.61 6.39
C ASN A 6 47.43 71.70 5.16
N ILE A 7 48.52 71.12 4.66
CA ILE A 7 48.46 70.14 3.55
C ILE A 7 47.70 68.88 3.98
N ILE A 8 47.89 68.43 5.22
CA ILE A 8 47.17 67.28 5.77
C ILE A 8 45.68 67.58 5.96
N THR A 9 45.32 68.76 6.49
CA THR A 9 43.91 69.17 6.66
C THR A 9 43.17 69.30 5.33
N GLN A 10 43.84 69.85 4.31
CA GLN A 10 43.26 70.02 2.98
C GLN A 10 43.09 68.68 2.25
N LYS A 11 44.06 67.76 2.37
CA LYS A 11 43.90 66.39 1.85
C LYS A 11 42.83 65.59 2.58
N LEU A 12 42.56 65.87 3.85
CA LEU A 12 41.47 65.25 4.61
C LEU A 12 40.10 65.85 4.26
N SER A 13 40.02 67.13 3.89
CA SER A 13 38.77 67.76 3.43
C SER A 13 38.35 67.36 2.02
N ASP A 14 39.30 66.92 1.19
CA ASP A 14 39.04 66.43 -0.18
C ASP A 14 38.47 65.00 -0.21
N ILE A 15 38.42 64.32 0.93
CA ILE A 15 37.79 63.01 1.05
C ILE A 15 36.27 63.22 1.08
N ASP A 16 35.62 63.00 -0.05
CA ASP A 16 34.16 63.04 -0.15
C ASP A 16 33.54 61.87 0.62
N ILE A 17 33.10 62.17 1.84
CA ILE A 17 32.43 61.22 2.75
C ILE A 17 31.20 60.59 2.08
N ASN A 18 30.50 61.31 1.19
CA ASN A 18 29.33 60.78 0.49
C ASN A 18 29.71 59.68 -0.51
N SER A 19 30.86 59.82 -1.17
CA SER A 19 31.42 58.80 -2.05
C SER A 19 31.75 57.52 -1.26
N ILE A 20 32.40 57.65 -0.10
CA ILE A 20 32.70 56.51 0.79
C ILE A 20 31.42 55.82 1.27
N ILE A 21 30.41 56.58 1.71
CA ILE A 21 29.11 56.03 2.12
C ILE A 21 28.44 55.31 0.94
N GLY A 22 28.47 55.90 -0.25
CA GLY A 22 27.96 55.29 -1.47
C GLY A 22 28.61 53.94 -1.79
N TYR A 23 29.94 53.85 -1.66
CA TYR A 23 30.67 52.59 -1.81
C TYR A 23 30.26 51.54 -0.78
N ILE A 24 30.12 51.91 0.50
CA ILE A 24 29.70 50.98 1.56
C ILE A 24 28.28 50.45 1.30
N VAL A 25 27.34 51.33 0.91
CA VAL A 25 25.96 50.94 0.58
C VAL A 25 25.93 50.02 -0.63
N ALA A 26 26.71 50.30 -1.68
CA ALA A 26 26.82 49.43 -2.85
C ALA A 26 27.38 48.05 -2.49
N LEU A 27 28.42 47.99 -1.65
CA LEU A 27 29.00 46.74 -1.14
C LEU A 27 27.98 45.92 -0.34
N LEU A 28 27.22 46.57 0.55
CA LEU A 28 26.15 45.94 1.31
C LEU A 28 25.06 45.38 0.39
N ALA A 29 24.64 46.14 -0.63
CA ALA A 29 23.63 45.70 -1.58
C ALA A 29 24.09 44.45 -2.37
N VAL A 30 25.35 44.43 -2.82
CA VAL A 30 25.93 43.26 -3.50
C VAL A 30 26.01 42.06 -2.55
N MET A 31 26.45 42.25 -1.31
CA MET A 31 26.47 41.16 -0.32
C MET A 31 25.08 40.59 -0.05
N ILE A 32 24.05 41.43 0.12
CA ILE A 32 22.66 41.01 0.31
C ILE A 32 22.18 40.21 -0.92
N ALA A 33 22.47 40.67 -2.14
CA ALA A 33 22.09 39.99 -3.36
C ALA A 33 22.74 38.59 -3.48
N VAL A 34 24.04 38.49 -3.18
CA VAL A 34 24.77 37.21 -3.19
C VAL A 34 24.22 36.25 -2.14
N VAL A 35 23.99 36.74 -0.92
CA VAL A 35 23.39 35.92 0.16
C VAL A 35 21.98 35.47 -0.23
N GLY A 36 21.16 36.36 -0.79
CA GLY A 36 19.83 36.03 -1.29
C GLY A 36 19.86 34.94 -2.37
N TRP A 37 20.78 35.06 -3.33
CA TRP A 37 20.98 34.04 -4.37
C TRP A 37 21.41 32.68 -3.79
N LEU A 38 22.35 32.67 -2.84
CA LEU A 38 22.79 31.43 -2.17
C LEU A 38 21.67 30.76 -1.39
N VAL A 39 20.85 31.53 -0.67
CA VAL A 39 19.68 31.01 0.06
C VAL A 39 18.66 30.43 -0.91
N GLN A 40 18.32 31.16 -1.98
CA GLN A 40 17.37 30.69 -3.00
C GLN A 40 17.88 29.43 -3.70
N TYR A 41 19.16 29.39 -4.06
CA TYR A 41 19.78 28.22 -4.69
C TYR A 41 19.67 26.99 -3.79
N LYS A 42 19.99 27.11 -2.50
CA LYS A 42 19.88 26.02 -1.53
C LYS A 42 18.44 25.56 -1.31
N LEU A 43 17.48 26.49 -1.28
CA LEU A 43 16.06 26.17 -1.17
C LEU A 43 15.55 25.45 -2.43
N ASN A 44 15.94 25.92 -3.62
CA ASN A 44 15.57 25.31 -4.89
C ASN A 44 16.10 23.88 -5.02
N ILE A 45 17.35 23.62 -4.63
CA ILE A 45 17.90 22.25 -4.62
C ILE A 45 17.08 21.34 -3.71
N LYS A 46 16.83 21.77 -2.47
CA LYS A 46 16.04 20.98 -1.52
C LYS A 46 14.61 20.73 -2.00
N ALA A 47 14.00 21.73 -2.65
CA ALA A 47 12.67 21.58 -3.24
C ALA A 47 12.68 20.56 -4.39
N ASN A 48 13.69 20.62 -5.27
CA ASN A 48 13.84 19.68 -6.39
C ASN A 48 14.09 18.26 -5.90
N GLU A 49 14.95 18.06 -4.90
CA GLU A 49 15.19 16.75 -4.28
C GLU A 49 13.90 16.16 -3.70
N ARG A 50 13.12 16.95 -2.95
CA ARG A 50 11.83 16.52 -2.39
C ARG A 50 10.83 16.17 -3.48
N ASN A 51 10.71 17.01 -4.52
CA ASN A 51 9.82 16.77 -5.64
C ASN A 51 10.17 15.47 -6.38
N PHE A 52 11.46 15.20 -6.57
CA PHE A 52 11.94 13.98 -7.19
C PHE A 52 11.58 12.74 -6.36
N ILE A 53 11.86 12.75 -5.05
CA ILE A 53 11.50 11.64 -4.14
C ILE A 53 9.98 11.43 -4.13
N ASN A 54 9.19 12.50 -4.06
CA ASN A 54 7.74 12.43 -4.07
C ASN A 54 7.21 11.84 -5.39
N SER A 55 7.82 12.20 -6.53
CA SER A 55 7.48 11.64 -7.83
C SER A 55 7.73 10.14 -7.90
N ILE A 56 8.92 9.69 -7.46
CA ILE A 56 9.27 8.27 -7.39
C ILE A 56 8.29 7.50 -6.50
N LYS A 57 8.03 8.01 -5.29
CA LYS A 57 7.09 7.39 -4.35
C LYS A 57 5.67 7.30 -4.92
N ASN A 58 5.20 8.35 -5.59
CA ASN A 58 3.88 8.33 -6.20
C ASN A 58 3.79 7.36 -7.38
N GLN A 59 4.84 7.26 -8.20
CA GLN A 59 4.92 6.27 -9.27
C GLN A 59 4.87 4.84 -8.70
N ALA A 60 5.65 4.56 -7.66
CA ALA A 60 5.63 3.29 -6.95
C ALA A 60 4.24 2.96 -6.39
N ARG A 61 3.55 3.94 -5.78
CA ARG A 61 2.15 3.77 -5.34
C ARG A 61 1.25 3.33 -6.50
N ILE A 62 1.31 4.02 -7.64
CA ILE A 62 0.45 3.73 -8.79
C ILE A 62 0.68 2.29 -9.28
N GLU A 63 1.94 1.87 -9.37
CA GLU A 63 2.31 0.51 -9.79
C GLU A 63 1.84 -0.56 -8.79
N ILE A 64 2.01 -0.32 -7.48
CA ILE A 64 1.50 -1.22 -6.44
C ILE A 64 -0.03 -1.36 -6.54
N ILE A 65 -0.76 -0.24 -6.63
CA ILE A 65 -2.23 -0.26 -6.71
C ILE A 65 -2.70 -0.99 -7.97
N LYS A 66 -2.05 -0.75 -9.12
CA LYS A 66 -2.38 -1.43 -10.38
C LYS A 66 -2.24 -2.95 -10.24
N ASN A 67 -1.18 -3.42 -9.59
CA ASN A 67 -0.95 -4.84 -9.37
C ASN A 67 -1.90 -5.46 -8.34
N PHE A 68 -2.27 -4.71 -7.31
CA PHE A 68 -3.27 -5.16 -6.34
C PHE A 68 -4.63 -5.41 -6.99
N LYS A 69 -5.00 -4.57 -7.97
CA LYS A 69 -6.29 -4.68 -8.65
C LYS A 69 -6.53 -6.07 -9.24
N SER A 70 -5.53 -6.68 -9.89
CA SER A 70 -5.68 -8.02 -10.46
C SER A 70 -5.93 -9.09 -9.39
N LYS A 71 -5.23 -8.99 -8.25
CA LYS A 71 -5.45 -9.89 -7.10
C LYS A 71 -6.85 -9.69 -6.50
N GLU A 72 -7.28 -8.44 -6.36
CA GLU A 72 -8.59 -8.09 -5.80
C GLU A 72 -9.75 -8.54 -6.69
N GLU A 73 -9.61 -8.43 -8.01
CA GLU A 73 -10.57 -8.98 -8.98
C GLU A 73 -10.72 -10.49 -8.79
N TRP A 74 -9.60 -11.22 -8.69
CA TRP A 74 -9.65 -12.66 -8.42
C TRP A 74 -10.28 -13.00 -7.06
N LEU A 75 -9.96 -12.23 -5.99
CA LEU A 75 -10.58 -12.43 -4.67
C LEU A 75 -12.09 -12.16 -4.69
N SER A 76 -12.52 -11.19 -5.49
CA SER A 76 -13.94 -10.88 -5.71
C SER A 76 -14.66 -12.02 -6.44
N ASP A 77 -14.04 -12.56 -7.49
CA ASP A 77 -14.59 -13.71 -8.22
C ASP A 77 -14.73 -14.94 -7.33
N VAL A 78 -13.72 -15.22 -6.49
CA VAL A 78 -13.78 -16.32 -5.51
C VAL A 78 -14.90 -16.09 -4.48
N SER A 79 -15.08 -14.85 -4.02
CA SER A 79 -16.16 -14.51 -3.08
C SER A 79 -17.56 -14.68 -3.71
N PHE A 80 -17.67 -14.50 -5.03
CA PHE A 80 -18.92 -14.73 -5.77
C PHE A 80 -19.29 -16.23 -5.89
N ILE A 81 -18.38 -17.15 -5.59
CA ILE A 81 -18.66 -18.59 -5.63
C ILE A 81 -19.76 -18.99 -4.65
N GLU A 82 -19.90 -18.30 -3.52
CA GLU A 82 -20.99 -18.56 -2.58
C GLU A 82 -22.37 -18.34 -3.21
N HIS A 83 -22.50 -17.33 -4.07
CA HIS A 83 -23.71 -17.14 -4.85
C HIS A 83 -23.97 -18.33 -5.78
N GLN A 84 -22.95 -18.77 -6.53
CA GLN A 84 -23.07 -19.95 -7.40
C GLN A 84 -23.42 -21.23 -6.62
N CYS A 85 -22.84 -21.38 -5.43
CA CYS A 85 -23.12 -22.46 -4.50
C CYS A 85 -24.59 -22.43 -4.06
N SER A 86 -25.10 -21.27 -3.65
CA SER A 86 -26.50 -21.11 -3.25
C SER A 86 -27.47 -21.49 -4.37
N MET A 87 -27.18 -21.06 -5.61
CA MET A 87 -27.97 -21.41 -6.79
C MET A 87 -28.05 -22.92 -6.98
N PHE A 88 -26.96 -23.65 -6.75
CA PHE A 88 -26.97 -25.10 -6.80
C PHE A 88 -27.77 -25.73 -5.64
N ILE A 89 -27.56 -25.26 -4.41
CA ILE A 89 -28.26 -25.77 -3.22
C ILE A 89 -29.77 -25.63 -3.36
N TYR A 90 -30.26 -24.52 -3.91
CA TYR A 90 -31.67 -24.26 -4.17
C TYR A 90 -32.20 -24.93 -5.44
N GLY A 91 -31.37 -25.69 -6.16
CA GLY A 91 -31.77 -26.40 -7.38
C GLY A 91 -31.97 -25.50 -8.61
N ILE A 92 -31.49 -24.25 -8.55
CA ILE A 92 -31.56 -23.28 -9.65
C ILE A 92 -30.47 -23.56 -10.69
N SER A 93 -29.33 -24.11 -10.27
CA SER A 93 -28.23 -24.51 -11.17
C SER A 93 -27.80 -25.96 -10.91
N SER A 94 -27.16 -26.58 -11.92
CA SER A 94 -26.59 -27.92 -11.79
C SER A 94 -25.21 -27.88 -11.13
N TYR A 95 -24.81 -28.98 -10.51
CA TYR A 95 -23.47 -29.11 -9.93
C TYR A 95 -22.37 -28.94 -11.00
N GLN A 96 -22.61 -29.43 -12.22
CA GLN A 96 -21.69 -29.27 -13.33
C GLN A 96 -21.49 -27.79 -13.72
N ASN A 97 -22.56 -27.00 -13.72
CA ASN A 97 -22.47 -25.55 -13.97
C ASN A 97 -21.66 -24.87 -12.87
N PHE A 98 -21.89 -25.24 -11.61
CA PHE A 98 -21.09 -24.78 -10.49
C PHE A 98 -19.60 -25.14 -10.65
N LEU A 99 -19.28 -26.41 -10.96
CA LEU A 99 -17.91 -26.87 -11.19
C LEU A 99 -17.24 -26.12 -12.35
N LYS A 100 -17.98 -25.85 -13.44
CA LYS A 100 -17.48 -25.06 -14.56
C LYS A 100 -17.11 -23.64 -14.12
N SER A 101 -17.97 -22.99 -13.33
CA SER A 101 -17.71 -21.65 -12.82
C SER A 101 -16.45 -21.60 -11.95
N ILE A 102 -16.30 -22.51 -10.98
CA ILE A 102 -15.13 -22.50 -10.09
C ILE A 102 -13.83 -22.87 -10.83
N ASN A 103 -13.89 -23.76 -11.81
CA ASN A 103 -12.72 -24.12 -12.62
C ASN A 103 -12.26 -22.97 -13.52
N ASN A 104 -13.19 -22.18 -14.07
CA ASN A 104 -12.84 -20.97 -14.83
C ASN A 104 -12.05 -19.98 -13.97
N ILE A 105 -12.46 -19.79 -12.70
CA ILE A 105 -11.74 -18.95 -11.73
C ILE A 105 -10.38 -19.55 -11.36
N ALA A 106 -10.28 -20.89 -11.28
CA ALA A 106 -9.01 -21.57 -11.02
C ALA A 106 -8.00 -21.42 -12.17
N ILE A 107 -8.48 -21.33 -13.42
CA ILE A 107 -7.68 -21.25 -14.64
C ILE A 107 -7.24 -19.82 -14.99
N SER A 108 -7.93 -18.76 -14.52
CA SER A 108 -7.57 -17.33 -14.77
C SER A 108 -6.25 -16.87 -14.11
N LYS A 109 -5.39 -17.84 -13.79
CA LYS A 109 -4.26 -17.88 -12.86
C LYS A 109 -3.02 -17.06 -13.23
N ALA A 110 -2.89 -16.53 -14.43
CA ALA A 110 -1.55 -16.21 -14.97
C ALA A 110 -0.76 -15.12 -14.21
N ASN A 111 -1.40 -14.13 -13.56
CA ASN A 111 -0.69 -12.99 -12.95
C ASN A 111 -0.89 -12.80 -11.44
N ASN A 112 -1.42 -13.81 -10.73
CA ASN A 112 -1.90 -13.61 -9.34
C ASN A 112 -0.80 -13.48 -8.26
N SER A 113 0.48 -13.51 -8.67
CA SER A 113 1.65 -13.38 -7.77
C SER A 113 2.48 -12.13 -8.07
N GLU A 114 2.16 -11.35 -9.12
CA GLU A 114 2.93 -10.18 -9.52
C GLU A 114 2.97 -9.11 -8.42
N TRP A 115 1.86 -8.97 -7.69
CA TRP A 115 1.76 -8.06 -6.54
C TRP A 115 2.78 -8.35 -5.43
N ILE A 116 3.24 -9.60 -5.29
CA ILE A 116 4.26 -9.99 -4.30
C ILE A 116 5.61 -9.34 -4.66
N TYR A 117 6.04 -9.53 -5.91
CA TYR A 117 7.30 -8.99 -6.42
C TYR A 117 7.31 -7.47 -6.42
N ILE A 118 6.18 -6.86 -6.79
CA ILE A 118 6.05 -5.40 -6.81
C ILE A 118 6.13 -4.82 -5.38
N LEU A 119 5.50 -5.44 -4.39
CA LEU A 119 5.65 -5.00 -3.00
C LEU A 119 7.07 -5.13 -2.47
N GLU A 120 7.77 -6.20 -2.86
CA GLU A 120 9.16 -6.41 -2.48
C GLU A 120 10.10 -5.40 -3.14
N GLY A 121 9.93 -5.15 -4.44
CA GLY A 121 10.73 -4.19 -5.20
C GLY A 121 10.67 -2.76 -4.65
N TYR A 122 9.56 -2.39 -4.01
CA TYR A 122 9.36 -1.06 -3.42
C TYR A 122 9.58 -0.99 -1.91
N GLU A 123 10.12 -2.04 -1.29
CA GLU A 123 10.37 -2.09 0.15
C GLU A 123 11.32 -0.94 0.61
N ILE A 124 12.30 -0.58 -0.21
CA ILE A 124 13.22 0.54 0.05
C ILE A 124 12.48 1.88 0.18
N LEU A 125 11.40 2.08 -0.60
CA LEU A 125 10.60 3.31 -0.57
C LEU A 125 9.59 3.32 0.58
N PHE A 126 9.20 2.14 1.07
CA PHE A 126 8.20 1.94 2.12
C PHE A 126 8.69 0.97 3.20
N PRO A 127 9.79 1.26 3.90
CA PRO A 127 10.46 0.28 4.79
C PRO A 127 9.59 -0.23 5.93
N LYS A 128 8.56 0.54 6.34
CA LYS A 128 7.62 0.14 7.38
C LYS A 128 6.71 -1.04 6.95
N ILE A 129 6.63 -1.38 5.66
CA ILE A 129 5.78 -2.48 5.17
C ILE A 129 6.48 -3.84 5.20
N THR A 130 7.80 -3.93 5.40
CA THR A 130 8.56 -5.20 5.30
C THR A 130 7.91 -6.37 6.03
N GLU A 131 7.60 -6.17 7.32
CA GLU A 131 7.04 -7.24 8.15
C GLU A 131 5.60 -7.57 7.77
N ILE A 132 4.82 -6.58 7.33
CA ILE A 132 3.47 -6.81 6.83
C ILE A 132 3.50 -7.53 5.49
N ARG A 133 4.41 -7.16 4.59
CA ARG A 133 4.58 -7.80 3.29
C ARG A 133 4.75 -9.30 3.47
N LYS A 134 5.68 -9.73 4.34
CA LYS A 134 5.90 -11.15 4.63
C LYS A 134 4.60 -11.85 5.04
N LYS A 135 3.85 -11.27 5.99
CA LYS A 135 2.57 -11.82 6.46
C LYS A 135 1.49 -11.83 5.37
N MET A 136 1.40 -10.78 4.56
CA MET A 136 0.48 -10.68 3.43
C MET A 136 0.80 -11.74 2.37
N VAL A 137 2.09 -11.97 2.09
CA VAL A 137 2.56 -13.02 1.17
C VAL A 137 2.14 -14.40 1.68
N THR A 138 2.39 -14.69 2.96
CA THR A 138 1.92 -15.95 3.58
C THR A 138 0.42 -16.10 3.42
N ILE A 139 -0.38 -15.10 3.81
CA ILE A 139 -1.85 -15.14 3.61
C ILE A 139 -2.20 -15.37 2.15
N GLY A 140 -1.52 -14.71 1.21
CA GLY A 140 -1.79 -14.85 -0.21
C GLY A 140 -1.53 -16.24 -0.75
N ILE A 141 -0.47 -16.90 -0.26
CA ILE A 141 -0.15 -18.29 -0.60
C ILE A 141 -1.20 -19.23 0.00
N GLU A 142 -1.48 -19.09 1.30
CA GLU A 142 -2.42 -19.96 2.02
C GLU A 142 -3.86 -19.86 1.48
N THR A 143 -4.31 -18.65 1.12
CA THR A 143 -5.63 -18.45 0.49
C THR A 143 -5.71 -19.04 -0.91
N ASN A 144 -4.63 -18.96 -1.69
CA ASN A 144 -4.57 -19.61 -3.00
C ASN A 144 -4.63 -21.14 -2.84
N GLU A 145 -3.84 -21.71 -1.93
CA GLU A 145 -3.82 -23.15 -1.67
C GLU A 145 -5.17 -23.64 -1.18
N LEU A 146 -5.79 -22.94 -0.22
CA LEU A 146 -7.14 -23.21 0.26
C LEU A 146 -8.14 -23.27 -0.90
N PHE A 147 -8.08 -22.31 -1.82
CA PHE A 147 -8.96 -22.28 -2.98
C PHE A 147 -8.74 -23.49 -3.91
N TYR A 148 -7.49 -23.84 -4.23
CA TYR A 148 -7.21 -25.00 -5.08
C TYR A 148 -7.61 -26.32 -4.44
N ASN A 149 -7.38 -26.48 -3.14
CA ASN A 149 -7.82 -27.64 -2.39
C ASN A 149 -9.36 -27.75 -2.41
N PHE A 150 -10.07 -26.63 -2.27
CA PHE A 150 -11.51 -26.58 -2.41
C PHE A 150 -11.97 -27.01 -3.81
N VAL A 151 -11.40 -26.45 -4.88
CA VAL A 151 -11.77 -26.79 -6.27
C VAL A 151 -11.51 -28.26 -6.57
N SER A 152 -10.36 -28.78 -6.14
CA SER A 152 -10.00 -30.19 -6.27
C SER A 152 -10.99 -31.07 -5.54
N ARG A 153 -11.32 -30.74 -4.28
CA ARG A 153 -12.26 -31.50 -3.47
C ARG A 153 -13.66 -31.48 -4.07
N ALA A 154 -14.16 -30.31 -4.45
CA ALA A 154 -15.45 -30.19 -5.13
C ALA A 154 -15.51 -31.05 -6.40
N SER A 155 -14.45 -31.04 -7.20
CA SER A 155 -14.42 -31.82 -8.45
C SER A 155 -14.42 -33.35 -8.22
N ASN A 156 -13.96 -33.81 -7.06
CA ASN A 156 -13.80 -35.23 -6.73
C ASN A 156 -14.90 -35.79 -5.81
N ILE A 157 -15.86 -34.98 -5.36
CA ILE A 157 -16.98 -35.47 -4.56
C ILE A 157 -17.84 -36.44 -5.39
N ALA A 158 -18.37 -37.47 -4.71
CA ALA A 158 -19.28 -38.44 -5.30
C ALA A 158 -20.40 -37.76 -6.09
N ARG A 159 -20.87 -38.40 -7.17
CA ARG A 159 -21.98 -37.90 -8.01
C ARG A 159 -23.35 -38.01 -7.33
N ASP A 160 -23.38 -37.84 -6.02
CA ASP A 160 -24.58 -37.79 -5.20
C ASP A 160 -24.88 -36.33 -4.85
N THR A 161 -26.08 -35.87 -5.21
CA THR A 161 -26.48 -34.47 -5.05
C THR A 161 -26.61 -34.07 -3.58
N GLU A 162 -27.05 -34.97 -2.70
CA GLU A 162 -27.22 -34.65 -1.27
C GLU A 162 -25.86 -34.56 -0.57
N ILE A 163 -24.91 -35.44 -0.91
CA ILE A 163 -23.53 -35.35 -0.43
C ILE A 163 -22.86 -34.05 -0.91
N GLN A 164 -23.08 -33.65 -2.16
CA GLN A 164 -22.55 -32.39 -2.72
C GLN A 164 -23.15 -31.17 -2.01
N LYS A 165 -24.46 -31.15 -1.78
CA LYS A 165 -25.13 -30.06 -1.05
C LYS A 165 -24.68 -29.99 0.40
N ALA A 166 -24.49 -31.12 1.07
CA ALA A 166 -24.02 -31.17 2.45
C ALA A 166 -22.61 -30.57 2.56
N PHE A 167 -21.67 -31.02 1.73
CA PHE A 167 -20.32 -30.48 1.64
C PHE A 167 -20.30 -28.96 1.45
N LEU A 168 -21.05 -28.49 0.45
CA LEU A 168 -21.09 -27.08 0.10
C LEU A 168 -21.75 -26.24 1.20
N ASN A 169 -22.82 -26.72 1.82
CA ASN A 169 -23.43 -26.05 2.98
C ASN A 169 -22.44 -25.94 4.13
N ASP A 170 -21.70 -26.99 4.46
CA ASP A 170 -20.71 -26.95 5.53
C ASP A 170 -19.62 -25.91 5.25
N ILE A 171 -19.02 -25.93 4.06
CA ILE A 171 -17.97 -24.98 3.68
C ILE A 171 -18.45 -23.53 3.74
N PHE A 172 -19.58 -23.22 3.13
CA PHE A 172 -20.03 -21.83 2.99
C PHE A 172 -20.74 -21.32 4.23
N LYS A 173 -21.55 -22.13 4.93
CA LYS A 173 -22.30 -21.68 6.11
C LYS A 173 -21.54 -21.87 7.41
N ARG A 174 -20.98 -23.06 7.64
CA ARG A 174 -20.31 -23.37 8.92
C ARG A 174 -18.92 -22.76 8.95
N TYR A 175 -18.14 -22.95 7.90
CA TYR A 175 -16.75 -22.50 7.83
C TYR A 175 -16.58 -21.11 7.20
N LYS A 176 -17.65 -20.54 6.64
CA LYS A 176 -17.66 -19.18 6.07
C LYS A 176 -16.55 -18.95 5.04
N PHE A 177 -16.35 -19.90 4.13
CA PHE A 177 -15.26 -19.88 3.13
C PHE A 177 -15.01 -18.52 2.47
N SER A 178 -16.05 -17.86 1.94
CA SER A 178 -15.95 -16.56 1.26
C SER A 178 -15.40 -15.45 2.15
N SER A 179 -15.68 -15.50 3.45
CA SER A 179 -15.23 -14.47 4.40
C SER A 179 -13.71 -14.43 4.51
N ILE A 180 -13.01 -15.55 4.28
CA ILE A 180 -11.55 -15.58 4.30
C ILE A 180 -10.99 -14.73 3.15
N PHE A 181 -11.55 -14.86 1.95
CA PHE A 181 -11.11 -14.10 0.77
C PHE A 181 -11.46 -12.62 0.89
N LEU A 182 -12.65 -12.32 1.42
CA LEU A 182 -13.06 -10.94 1.70
C LEU A 182 -12.15 -10.27 2.73
N ASP A 183 -11.82 -10.97 3.82
CA ASP A 183 -10.91 -10.47 4.85
C ASP A 183 -9.52 -10.16 4.28
N PHE A 184 -9.01 -11.00 3.37
CA PHE A 184 -7.74 -10.72 2.69
C PHE A 184 -7.84 -9.51 1.76
N GLN A 185 -8.94 -9.38 1.01
CA GLN A 185 -9.20 -8.20 0.19
C GLN A 185 -9.25 -6.92 1.04
N MET A 186 -9.83 -6.98 2.25
CA MET A 186 -9.85 -5.86 3.18
C MET A 186 -8.45 -5.50 3.69
N LEU A 187 -7.58 -6.48 3.95
CA LEU A 187 -6.18 -6.22 4.29
C LEU A 187 -5.41 -5.56 3.15
N MET A 188 -5.67 -5.96 1.90
CA MET A 188 -5.07 -5.30 0.73
C MET A 188 -5.55 -3.84 0.63
N ASN A 189 -6.82 -3.58 0.88
CA ASN A 189 -7.37 -2.22 0.96
C ASN A 189 -6.70 -1.37 2.05
N ASP A 190 -6.56 -1.92 3.25
CA ASP A 190 -5.89 -1.24 4.37
C ASP A 190 -4.43 -0.88 3.99
N LEU A 191 -3.71 -1.79 3.30
CA LEU A 191 -2.35 -1.53 2.82
C LEU A 191 -2.30 -0.46 1.72
N LYS A 192 -3.28 -0.41 0.80
CA LYS A 192 -3.39 0.68 -0.20
C LYS A 192 -3.58 2.03 0.48
N ILE A 193 -4.45 2.11 1.49
CA ILE A 193 -4.67 3.33 2.27
C ILE A 193 -3.37 3.76 2.95
N TYR A 194 -2.64 2.83 3.56
CA TYR A 194 -1.35 3.11 4.16
C TYR A 194 -0.36 3.72 3.14
N ILE A 195 -0.16 3.06 1.99
CA ILE A 195 0.76 3.53 0.94
C ILE A 195 0.31 4.90 0.40
N GLN A 196 -0.98 5.13 0.23
CA GLN A 196 -1.52 6.43 -0.17
C GLN A 196 -1.20 7.53 0.86
N ASN A 197 -1.33 7.23 2.15
CA ASN A 197 -0.99 8.17 3.22
C ASN A 197 0.51 8.51 3.26
N GLU A 198 1.37 7.52 3.04
CA GLU A 198 2.84 7.68 3.01
C GLU A 198 3.36 8.37 1.74
N THR A 199 2.49 8.62 0.77
CA THR A 199 2.81 9.28 -0.49
C THR A 199 2.04 10.60 -0.58
N ILE A 200 0.87 10.62 -1.22
CA ILE A 200 0.07 11.83 -1.40
C ILE A 200 -0.29 12.45 -0.07
N GLY A 201 -0.65 11.63 0.94
CA GLY A 201 -1.08 12.17 2.23
C GLY A 201 -0.04 13.04 2.92
N THR A 202 1.25 12.71 2.75
CA THR A 202 2.36 13.55 3.23
C THR A 202 2.50 14.88 2.48
N ILE A 203 2.13 14.91 1.19
CA ILE A 203 2.23 16.11 0.35
C ILE A 203 1.07 17.06 0.66
N VAL A 204 -0.16 16.53 0.74
CA VAL A 204 -1.36 17.34 0.99
C VAL A 204 -1.63 17.58 2.47
N ASN A 205 -0.78 17.05 3.35
CA ASN A 205 -0.94 17.07 4.80
C ASN A 205 -2.34 16.59 5.26
N SER A 206 -2.82 15.51 4.65
CA SER A 206 -4.10 14.88 4.94
C SER A 206 -3.96 13.37 4.88
N LYS A 207 -4.58 12.65 5.82
CA LYS A 207 -4.49 11.18 5.89
C LYS A 207 -5.89 10.60 5.84
N ALA A 208 -6.07 9.59 5.00
CA ALA A 208 -7.24 8.74 5.04
C ALA A 208 -7.18 7.83 6.26
N GLU A 209 -8.30 7.63 6.93
CA GLU A 209 -8.38 6.74 8.09
C GLU A 209 -8.24 5.27 7.64
N LEU A 210 -7.45 4.51 8.39
CA LEU A 210 -7.45 3.06 8.26
C LEU A 210 -8.76 2.50 8.83
N ARG A 211 -9.24 1.42 8.23
CA ARG A 211 -10.45 0.75 8.67
C ARG A 211 -10.28 0.21 10.09
N ILE A 212 -11.29 0.45 10.93
CA ILE A 212 -11.48 -0.24 12.20
C ILE A 212 -12.73 -1.11 12.07
N PRO A 213 -12.59 -2.44 11.97
CA PRO A 213 -13.75 -3.30 11.81
C PRO A 213 -14.66 -3.25 13.04
N LYS A 214 -15.97 -3.27 12.81
CA LYS A 214 -16.97 -3.37 13.89
C LYS A 214 -16.79 -4.66 14.69
N ASP A 215 -16.56 -5.77 13.98
CA ASP A 215 -16.09 -7.02 14.58
C ASP A 215 -14.57 -6.94 14.76
N LYS A 216 -14.15 -6.68 16.00
CA LYS A 216 -12.74 -6.58 16.38
C LYS A 216 -11.95 -7.89 16.22
N SER A 217 -12.60 -8.98 15.85
CA SER A 217 -11.96 -10.27 15.65
C SER A 217 -11.53 -10.52 14.20
N LEU A 218 -11.95 -9.66 13.27
CA LEU A 218 -11.50 -9.66 11.88
C LEU A 218 -10.07 -9.11 11.78
N PRO A 219 -9.30 -9.52 10.76
CA PRO A 219 -7.97 -8.97 10.55
C PRO A 219 -8.05 -7.53 10.00
N TYR A 220 -7.15 -6.67 10.46
CA TYR A 220 -7.00 -5.29 9.99
C TYR A 220 -5.58 -4.77 10.24
N LEU A 221 -5.18 -3.73 9.52
CA LEU A 221 -3.91 -3.06 9.76
C LEU A 221 -4.00 -2.03 10.88
N GLU A 222 -3.03 -2.07 11.78
CA GLU A 222 -2.88 -1.06 12.83
C GLU A 222 -1.47 -0.49 12.84
N ILE A 223 -1.38 0.84 12.97
CA ILE A 223 -0.12 1.58 13.01
C ILE A 223 0.19 1.90 14.48
N PHE A 224 1.34 1.41 14.96
CA PHE A 224 1.88 1.72 16.28
C PHE A 224 3.22 2.43 16.14
N GLY A 225 3.18 3.77 16.19
CA GLY A 225 4.36 4.60 15.95
C GLY A 225 4.95 4.34 14.56
N ASP A 226 6.14 3.75 14.52
CA ASP A 226 6.84 3.42 13.28
C ASP A 226 6.60 2.00 12.77
N LYS A 227 5.80 1.20 13.49
CA LYS A 227 5.49 -0.18 13.10
C LYS A 227 4.07 -0.28 12.58
N ILE A 228 3.89 -1.15 11.59
CA ILE A 228 2.57 -1.57 11.12
C ILE A 228 2.44 -3.05 11.46
N ILE A 229 1.29 -3.44 12.01
CA ILE A 229 0.97 -4.84 12.30
C ILE A 229 -0.38 -5.23 11.73
N ILE A 230 -0.53 -6.51 11.40
CA ILE A 230 -1.83 -7.13 11.14
C ILE A 230 -2.38 -7.61 12.49
N LYS A 231 -3.44 -6.96 12.97
CA LYS A 231 -4.18 -7.46 14.14
C LYS A 231 -4.96 -8.70 13.77
N ASN A 232 -5.13 -9.61 14.74
CA ASN A 232 -5.78 -10.91 14.57
C ASN A 232 -5.19 -11.80 13.46
N TYR A 233 -3.91 -11.59 13.12
CA TYR A 233 -3.20 -12.40 12.12
C TYR A 233 -3.28 -13.90 12.42
N ASN A 234 -2.90 -14.33 13.62
CA ASN A 234 -2.91 -15.76 13.99
C ASN A 234 -4.33 -16.33 13.87
N LYS A 235 -5.34 -15.65 14.43
CA LYS A 235 -6.74 -16.08 14.33
C LYS A 235 -7.19 -16.25 12.87
N TYR A 236 -6.70 -15.41 11.96
CA TYR A 236 -7.01 -15.51 10.54
C TYR A 236 -6.32 -16.71 9.88
N ILE A 237 -5.05 -16.98 10.22
CA ILE A 237 -4.33 -18.19 9.78
C ILE A 237 -5.01 -19.45 10.33
N ASP A 238 -5.32 -19.49 11.63
CA ASP A 238 -6.00 -20.64 12.27
C ASP A 238 -7.33 -20.98 11.55
N ARG A 239 -8.05 -19.97 11.05
CA ARG A 239 -9.26 -20.18 10.24
C ARG A 239 -8.94 -20.85 8.91
N ILE A 240 -7.89 -20.42 8.22
CA ILE A 240 -7.46 -21.05 6.96
C ILE A 240 -7.07 -22.51 7.23
N ASP A 241 -6.25 -22.75 8.23
CA ASP A 241 -5.77 -24.08 8.61
C ASP A 241 -6.95 -25.02 8.94
N THR A 242 -7.91 -24.53 9.73
CA THR A 242 -9.13 -25.28 10.07
C THR A 242 -9.91 -25.71 8.81
N LEU A 243 -10.04 -24.82 7.81
CA LEU A 243 -10.71 -25.19 6.56
C LEU A 243 -9.86 -26.13 5.71
N GLN A 244 -8.55 -25.96 5.66
CA GLN A 244 -7.67 -26.87 4.94
C GLN A 244 -7.74 -28.28 5.55
N GLU A 245 -7.78 -28.40 6.88
CA GLU A 245 -8.00 -29.67 7.57
C GLU A 245 -9.37 -30.28 7.23
N PHE A 246 -10.43 -29.47 7.27
CA PHE A 246 -11.76 -29.94 6.85
C PHE A 246 -11.75 -30.48 5.42
N LEU A 247 -11.11 -29.79 4.48
CA LEU A 247 -11.00 -30.21 3.07
C LEU A 247 -10.21 -31.51 2.88
N LYS A 248 -9.27 -31.82 3.79
CA LYS A 248 -8.52 -33.09 3.80
C LYS A 248 -9.35 -34.26 4.33
N LEU A 249 -10.28 -33.98 5.26
CA LEU A 249 -11.09 -35.00 5.93
C LEU A 249 -12.32 -35.41 5.13
N TYR A 250 -12.90 -34.48 4.38
CA TYR A 250 -13.99 -34.80 3.47
C TYR A 250 -13.47 -35.73 2.38
#